data_AF-A0A5J4VJ94-F1
#
_entry.id   AF-A0A5J4VJ94-F1
#
_cell.length_a   1.000
_cell.length_b   1.000
_cell.length_c   1.000
_cell.angle_alpha   90.00
_cell.angle_beta   90.00
_cell.angle_gamma   90.00
#
_symmetry.space_group_name_H-M   'P 1'
#
loop_
_entity.id
_entity.type
_entity.pdbx_description
1 polymer ?
#
loop_
_entity_poly.entity_id
_entity_poly.type
_entity_poly.pdbx_seq_one_letter_code
_entity_poly.pdbx_strand_id
1 'polypeptide(L)'
;MKKSRIEDSEVELAEELKMVPPDLFEKYGEFYVICGNMPAETESNNLREFLEQFGQIQYLWLENQNGQCSRQAMVFFSSQEELENSIQSKTQIFNSFTITIELCKQELKQLSQQFFLLNNEKKIEIQKNNAQQFLDQDIIRHIRDILTKINTNRIESKNLQRILPSLSPNDLLMTKYACAILSNIIYFFPTSAFVAQKCKIPNQLMNLLQTLPIDCVNHHHIVVLSDVIQGSDRELKQDLKMNGGLQTLSHLLEHTNLNVKSDSIQLMMNILNSEERYEKRVSHPLFTNLQRSGVIFQIYQCGLIHGKTEDDINNSAIVLGILLKAQEVDQNMKKSLIQQIKAMIGEQNNPKLVANALDMICGLAVRKSNINEIVSDKFIQTISELSKCHDTNLKSYVLELLLILIDSGGTELEKEIINSVDIVKFLELIGDSDSYLDEQILIRVMKWSKDVQILNIQNLFEELKRFNIANEEQKKKILSSNIIPTILSHLNITNEQIVELNENNELIPTQTIGLINSCCVSLVSVSDHNEESAIEIIKTGILTQLQILLQHVPLEQIGTVQMLIRFFEHPSSSVALLAALIICNIINSGMKYQSTQIGQYSYHSGINSTFPQNQ
;
A
#
# COMPACT_ATOMS: atom_id res chain seq x y z
N MET A 1 6.29 29.86 31.55
CA MET A 1 7.32 29.17 30.74
C MET A 1 8.00 30.20 29.84
N LYS A 2 9.32 30.35 30.00
CA LYS A 2 10.15 31.34 29.31
C LYS A 2 10.33 30.95 27.83
N LYS A 3 9.97 31.84 26.90
CA LYS A 3 10.45 31.82 25.51
C LYS A 3 11.87 32.37 25.50
N SER A 4 12.85 31.54 25.16
CA SER A 4 14.24 31.97 24.97
C SER A 4 14.41 32.52 23.55
N ARG A 5 14.91 33.76 23.46
CA ARG A 5 15.54 34.34 22.28
C ARG A 5 16.77 33.51 21.90
N ILE A 6 16.73 32.89 20.73
CA ILE A 6 17.91 32.52 19.96
C ILE A 6 17.72 33.26 18.65
N GLU A 7 18.36 34.42 18.53
CA GLU A 7 18.51 35.20 17.32
C GLU A 7 20.02 35.43 17.15
N ASP A 8 20.48 35.23 15.92
CA ASP A 8 21.62 35.90 15.28
C ASP A 8 23.03 35.30 15.35
N SER A 9 23.19 33.97 15.24
CA SER A 9 24.49 33.39 14.81
C SER A 9 24.43 32.26 13.77
N GLU A 10 23.29 32.03 13.11
CA GLU A 10 23.12 30.96 12.10
C GLU A 10 23.06 31.45 10.64
N VAL A 11 23.31 32.74 10.36
CA VAL A 11 22.99 33.34 9.04
C VAL A 11 24.20 33.47 8.07
N GLU A 12 25.42 33.07 8.45
CA GLU A 12 26.61 33.24 7.57
C GLU A 12 27.39 31.95 7.24
N LEU A 13 26.85 30.76 7.54
CA LEU A 13 27.41 29.47 7.12
C LEU A 13 26.39 28.60 6.36
N ALA A 14 25.36 29.24 5.78
CA ALA A 14 24.74 28.69 4.58
C ALA A 14 25.75 28.85 3.45
N GLU A 15 26.72 27.94 3.36
CA GLU A 15 27.39 27.67 2.09
C GLU A 15 26.26 27.54 1.07
N GLU A 16 26.16 28.52 0.18
CA GLU A 16 25.35 28.40 -1.03
C GLU A 16 25.72 27.03 -1.59
N LEU A 17 24.81 26.06 -1.48
CA LEU A 17 24.84 24.85 -2.28
C LEU A 17 24.91 25.37 -3.70
N LYS A 18 26.14 25.48 -4.23
CA LYS A 18 26.41 26.11 -5.52
C LYS A 18 25.59 25.33 -6.51
N MET A 19 24.46 25.92 -6.90
CA MET A 19 23.53 25.25 -7.78
C MET A 19 24.30 24.83 -9.01
N VAL A 20 24.18 23.56 -9.37
CA VAL A 20 24.80 23.07 -10.60
C VAL A 20 24.11 23.80 -11.74
N PRO A 21 24.86 24.54 -12.58
CA PRO A 21 24.26 25.26 -13.69
C PRO A 21 23.61 24.25 -14.66
N PRO A 22 22.38 24.50 -15.16
CA PRO A 22 21.72 23.60 -16.10
C PRO A 22 22.49 23.46 -17.42
N ASP A 23 23.28 24.47 -17.78
CA ASP A 23 24.19 24.56 -18.92
C ASP A 23 25.62 24.07 -18.59
N LEU A 24 25.75 23.14 -17.63
CA LEU A 24 27.03 22.66 -17.08
C LEU A 24 28.11 22.38 -18.14
N PHE A 25 27.75 21.63 -19.18
CA PHE A 25 28.67 21.21 -20.24
C PHE A 25 28.97 22.31 -21.26
N GLU A 26 28.07 23.27 -21.44
CA GLU A 26 28.32 24.45 -22.30
C GLU A 26 29.29 25.40 -21.60
N LYS A 27 29.16 25.53 -20.27
CA LYS A 27 29.95 26.44 -19.46
C LYS A 27 31.36 25.93 -19.16
N TYR A 28 31.52 24.64 -18.88
CA TYR A 28 32.80 24.05 -18.44
C TYR A 28 33.42 23.08 -19.46
N GLY A 29 32.85 22.98 -20.67
CA GLY A 29 33.45 22.26 -21.79
C GLY A 29 33.37 20.74 -21.73
N GLU A 30 34.21 20.08 -22.53
CA GLU A 30 34.19 18.62 -22.74
C GLU A 30 35.29 17.85 -22.00
N PHE A 31 36.15 18.54 -21.25
CA PHE A 31 37.30 17.96 -20.57
C PHE A 31 36.94 17.53 -19.15
N TYR A 32 36.23 16.42 -18.99
CA TYR A 32 35.79 15.96 -17.66
C TYR A 32 35.90 14.45 -17.44
N VAL A 33 36.09 14.08 -16.18
CA VAL A 33 36.23 12.70 -15.69
C VAL A 33 35.16 12.35 -14.67
N ILE A 34 34.96 11.04 -14.48
CA ILE A 34 34.19 10.48 -13.38
C ILE A 34 35.16 9.87 -12.38
N CYS A 35 35.08 10.34 -11.13
CA CYS A 35 35.75 9.73 -9.99
C CYS A 35 34.78 8.78 -9.28
N GLY A 36 35.24 7.58 -8.93
CA GLY A 36 34.47 6.59 -8.16
C GLY A 36 35.28 6.03 -6.99
N ASN A 37 34.62 5.22 -6.17
CA ASN A 37 35.18 4.61 -4.95
C ASN A 37 35.71 5.63 -3.93
N MET A 38 35.11 6.82 -3.87
CA MET A 38 35.51 7.83 -2.87
C MET A 38 34.86 7.52 -1.51
N PRO A 39 35.55 7.75 -0.38
CA PRO A 39 34.96 7.60 0.95
C PRO A 39 33.71 8.46 1.15
N ALA A 40 32.79 8.01 2.00
CA ALA A 40 31.53 8.72 2.27
C ALA A 40 31.78 10.13 2.85
N GLU A 41 32.77 10.24 3.72
CA GLU A 41 33.22 11.45 4.40
C GLU A 41 34.02 12.41 3.50
N THR A 42 34.19 12.11 2.21
CA THR A 42 34.93 12.98 1.29
C THR A 42 34.30 14.37 1.24
N GLU A 43 35.10 15.39 1.54
CA GLU A 43 34.70 16.79 1.39
C GLU A 43 35.11 17.32 0.02
N SER A 44 34.29 18.22 -0.53
CA SER A 44 34.49 18.80 -1.87
C SER A 44 35.85 19.52 -2.00
N ASN A 45 36.26 20.26 -0.97
CA ASN A 45 37.52 21.01 -0.97
C ASN A 45 38.73 20.08 -0.95
N ASN A 46 38.71 19.03 -0.12
CA ASN A 46 39.81 18.06 -0.01
C ASN A 46 39.98 17.29 -1.34
N LEU A 47 38.87 16.91 -1.97
CA LEU A 47 38.91 16.26 -3.29
C LEU A 47 39.43 17.20 -4.37
N ARG A 48 39.02 18.47 -4.34
CA ARG A 48 39.51 19.50 -5.27
C ARG A 48 41.01 19.69 -5.16
N GLU A 49 41.53 19.92 -3.95
CA GLU A 49 42.97 20.11 -3.71
C GLU A 49 43.77 18.90 -4.22
N PHE A 50 43.27 17.70 -3.94
CA PHE A 50 43.89 16.47 -4.45
C PHE A 50 43.90 16.42 -5.99
N LEU A 51 42.81 16.77 -6.65
CA LEU A 51 42.69 16.68 -8.11
C LEU A 51 43.42 17.83 -8.85
N GLU A 52 43.68 18.95 -8.18
CA GLU A 52 44.43 20.08 -8.73
C GLU A 52 45.89 19.73 -9.06
N GLN A 53 46.42 18.61 -8.52
CA GLN A 53 47.72 18.07 -8.93
C GLN A 53 47.76 17.60 -10.39
N PHE A 54 46.61 17.32 -11.00
CA PHE A 54 46.49 16.88 -12.39
C PHE A 54 46.21 18.04 -13.37
N GLY A 55 45.74 19.18 -12.87
CA GLY A 55 45.39 20.34 -13.68
C GLY A 55 44.39 21.29 -13.01
N GLN A 56 44.13 22.43 -13.65
CA GLN A 56 43.17 23.41 -13.15
C GLN A 56 41.72 22.88 -13.25
N ILE A 57 41.03 22.82 -12.10
CA ILE A 57 39.64 22.36 -12.03
C ILE A 57 38.68 23.54 -12.21
N GLN A 58 37.95 23.54 -13.33
CA GLN A 58 36.91 24.52 -13.61
C GLN A 58 35.66 24.30 -12.74
N TYR A 59 35.25 23.04 -12.58
CA TYR A 59 34.07 22.68 -11.82
C TYR A 59 34.19 21.27 -11.22
N LEU A 60 33.58 21.09 -10.05
CA LEU A 60 33.53 19.82 -9.35
C LEU A 60 32.12 19.63 -8.80
N TRP A 61 31.46 18.55 -9.23
CA TRP A 61 30.25 18.04 -8.62
C TRP A 61 30.58 16.78 -7.83
N LEU A 62 30.10 16.71 -6.59
CA LEU A 62 30.29 15.58 -5.70
C LEU A 62 28.91 15.05 -5.28
N GLU A 63 28.67 13.76 -5.50
CA GLU A 63 27.43 13.08 -5.11
C GLU A 63 27.16 13.27 -3.62
N ASN A 64 25.90 13.39 -3.19
CA ASN A 64 25.55 13.44 -1.76
C ASN A 64 25.96 12.15 -1.02
N GLN A 65 26.07 12.22 0.31
CA GLN A 65 26.37 11.04 1.12
C GLN A 65 25.26 9.98 0.98
N ASN A 66 25.66 8.71 0.82
CA ASN A 66 24.77 7.55 0.77
C ASN A 66 25.02 6.65 2.00
N GLY A 67 24.87 7.18 3.21
CA GLY A 67 25.33 6.51 4.42
C GLY A 67 26.86 6.47 4.49
N GLN A 68 27.44 5.32 4.81
CA GLN A 68 28.89 5.09 4.82
C GLN A 68 29.43 4.54 3.49
N CYS A 69 28.60 4.56 2.44
CA CYS A 69 28.93 3.99 1.16
C CYS A 69 29.80 4.92 0.31
N SER A 70 30.49 4.34 -0.67
CA SER A 70 31.35 5.11 -1.56
C SER A 70 30.56 6.11 -2.43
N ARG A 71 31.20 7.23 -2.74
CA ARG A 71 30.63 8.35 -3.50
C ARG A 71 31.28 8.48 -4.87
N GLN A 72 30.61 9.22 -5.74
CA GLN A 72 31.08 9.55 -7.08
C GLN A 72 31.19 11.06 -7.28
N ALA A 73 32.08 11.49 -8.17
CA ALA A 73 32.23 12.90 -8.55
C ALA A 73 32.40 13.04 -10.05
N MET A 74 32.01 14.21 -10.54
CA MET A 74 32.24 14.66 -11.91
C MET A 74 33.11 15.90 -11.86
N VAL A 75 34.23 15.88 -12.57
CA VAL A 75 35.29 16.89 -12.44
C VAL A 75 35.65 17.41 -13.82
N PHE A 76 35.57 18.72 -14.00
CA PHE A 76 35.87 19.43 -15.25
C PHE A 76 37.23 20.12 -15.14
N PHE A 77 38.12 19.82 -16.07
CA PHE A 77 39.44 20.42 -16.22
C PHE A 77 39.43 21.53 -17.27
N SER A 78 40.43 22.41 -17.24
CA SER A 78 40.54 23.54 -18.18
C SER A 78 40.99 23.13 -19.58
N SER A 79 41.67 21.99 -19.72
CA SER A 79 42.24 21.54 -20.99
C SER A 79 42.26 20.02 -21.18
N GLN A 80 42.42 19.59 -22.43
CA GLN A 80 42.57 18.18 -22.82
C GLN A 80 43.83 17.54 -22.20
N GLU A 81 44.94 18.29 -22.09
CA GLU A 81 46.19 17.79 -21.50
C GLU A 81 46.01 17.42 -20.03
N GLU A 82 45.34 18.30 -19.26
CA GLU A 82 45.02 18.06 -17.85
C GLU A 82 44.07 16.88 -17.65
N LEU A 83 43.08 16.74 -18.54
CA LEU A 83 42.22 15.56 -18.59
C LEU A 83 43.04 14.28 -18.77
N GLU A 84 43.93 14.26 -19.77
CA GLU A 84 44.80 13.12 -20.09
C GLU A 84 45.74 12.77 -18.93
N ASN A 85 46.29 13.78 -18.25
CA ASN A 85 47.11 13.61 -17.05
C ASN A 85 46.33 12.91 -15.92
N SER A 86 45.07 13.30 -15.71
CA SER A 86 44.24 12.72 -14.65
C SER A 86 43.90 11.23 -14.87
N ILE A 87 43.79 10.78 -16.13
CA ILE A 87 43.43 9.40 -16.48
C ILE A 87 44.63 8.49 -16.74
N GLN A 88 45.85 9.03 -16.74
CA GLN A 88 47.08 8.26 -17.02
C GLN A 88 47.25 7.08 -16.06
N SER A 89 46.83 7.24 -14.80
CA SER A 89 46.67 6.13 -13.86
C SER A 89 45.19 5.97 -13.51
N LYS A 90 44.60 4.85 -13.95
CA LYS A 90 43.17 4.54 -13.69
C LYS A 90 42.81 4.53 -12.20
N THR A 91 43.79 4.25 -11.35
CA THR A 91 43.63 4.18 -9.89
C THR A 91 44.60 5.15 -9.23
N GLN A 92 44.11 5.91 -8.26
CA GLN A 92 44.89 6.89 -7.49
C GLN A 92 44.67 6.70 -5.99
N ILE A 93 45.64 7.09 -5.16
CA ILE A 93 45.52 7.03 -3.70
C ILE A 93 45.07 8.40 -3.18
N PHE A 94 43.86 8.47 -2.62
CA PHE A 94 43.29 9.66 -1.97
C PHE A 94 42.98 9.32 -0.51
N ASN A 95 43.64 9.99 0.43
CA ASN A 95 43.46 9.77 1.88
C ASN A 95 43.55 8.29 2.32
N SER A 96 44.50 7.54 1.75
CA SER A 96 44.69 6.09 1.96
C SER A 96 43.66 5.18 1.27
N PHE A 97 42.71 5.73 0.53
CA PHE A 97 41.74 4.98 -0.27
C PHE A 97 42.13 4.96 -1.74
N THR A 98 41.81 3.86 -2.43
CA THR A 98 42.00 3.78 -3.88
C THR A 98 40.75 4.32 -4.58
N ILE A 99 40.88 5.45 -5.25
CA ILE A 99 39.84 6.01 -6.11
C ILE A 99 40.10 5.64 -7.56
N THR A 100 39.03 5.53 -8.34
CA THR A 100 39.11 5.26 -9.79
C THR A 100 38.76 6.52 -10.56
N ILE A 101 39.57 6.87 -11.57
CA ILE A 101 39.33 8.01 -12.45
C ILE A 101 39.14 7.47 -13.87
N GLU A 102 37.98 7.76 -14.46
CA GLU A 102 37.62 7.31 -15.81
C GLU A 102 37.12 8.45 -16.68
N LEU A 103 37.38 8.35 -17.98
CA LEU A 103 36.76 9.23 -18.97
C LEU A 103 35.24 9.01 -18.97
N CYS A 104 34.47 10.11 -19.03
CA CYS A 104 33.02 10.01 -19.11
C CYS A 104 32.55 9.40 -20.44
N LYS A 105 31.65 8.42 -20.38
CA LYS A 105 30.98 7.88 -21.56
C LYS A 105 29.98 8.89 -22.12
N GLN A 106 29.88 8.97 -23.45
CA GLN A 106 28.93 9.87 -24.13
C GLN A 106 27.46 9.68 -23.69
N GLU A 107 27.06 8.43 -23.44
CA GLU A 107 25.72 8.09 -22.92
C GLU A 107 25.49 8.69 -21.52
N LEU A 108 26.50 8.68 -20.66
CA LEU A 108 26.43 9.31 -19.34
C LEU A 108 26.38 10.84 -19.45
N LYS A 109 27.11 11.46 -20.40
CA LYS A 109 27.03 12.90 -20.67
C LYS A 109 25.59 13.36 -20.90
N GLN A 110 24.91 12.68 -21.82
CA GLN A 110 23.52 13.00 -22.19
C GLN A 110 22.58 12.86 -21.00
N LEU A 111 22.72 11.75 -20.24
CA LEU A 111 21.89 11.51 -19.07
C LEU A 111 22.16 12.52 -17.94
N SER A 112 23.41 12.96 -17.79
CA SER A 112 23.81 13.96 -16.79
C SER A 112 23.18 15.32 -17.09
N GLN A 113 23.11 15.72 -18.37
CA GLN A 113 22.41 16.95 -18.78
C GLN A 113 20.93 16.89 -18.39
N GLN A 114 20.26 15.78 -18.70
CA GLN A 114 18.85 15.58 -18.36
C GLN A 114 18.63 15.58 -16.84
N PHE A 115 19.52 14.92 -16.09
CA PHE A 115 19.47 14.87 -14.63
C PHE A 115 19.57 16.27 -14.03
N PHE A 116 20.54 17.09 -14.44
CA PHE A 116 20.71 18.43 -13.88
C PHE A 116 19.58 19.39 -14.27
N LEU A 117 19.03 19.26 -15.49
CA LEU A 117 17.85 20.02 -15.93
C LEU A 117 16.58 19.72 -15.12
N LEU A 118 16.44 18.48 -14.60
CA LEU A 118 15.33 18.13 -13.72
C LEU A 118 15.62 18.46 -12.26
N ASN A 119 16.76 18.05 -11.74
CA ASN A 119 16.98 18.05 -10.29
C ASN A 119 17.43 19.40 -9.73
N ASN A 120 18.03 20.27 -10.56
CA ASN A 120 18.60 21.53 -10.10
C ASN A 120 17.87 22.78 -10.61
N GLU A 121 16.78 22.61 -11.35
CA GLU A 121 15.93 23.74 -11.70
C GLU A 121 15.08 24.16 -10.48
N LYS A 122 15.07 25.46 -10.13
CA LYS A 122 14.32 25.96 -8.97
C LYS A 122 12.81 26.01 -9.24
N LYS A 123 12.43 26.25 -10.49
CA LYS A 123 11.03 26.45 -10.88
C LYS A 123 10.38 25.11 -11.24
N ILE A 124 9.41 24.70 -10.44
CA ILE A 124 8.69 23.44 -10.62
C ILE A 124 8.00 23.35 -12.00
N GLU A 125 7.56 24.48 -12.56
CA GLU A 125 6.96 24.53 -13.90
C GLU A 125 7.98 24.20 -15.00
N ILE A 126 9.23 24.65 -14.84
CA ILE A 126 10.31 24.34 -15.80
C ILE A 126 10.71 22.88 -15.67
N GLN A 127 10.84 22.34 -14.44
CA GLN A 127 11.08 20.91 -14.23
C GLN A 127 10.00 20.05 -14.88
N LYS A 128 8.72 20.40 -14.71
CA LYS A 128 7.60 19.71 -15.32
C LYS A 128 7.66 19.77 -16.86
N ASN A 129 8.00 20.91 -17.43
CA ASN A 129 8.17 21.06 -18.89
C ASN A 129 9.33 20.22 -19.43
N ASN A 130 10.47 20.21 -18.72
CA ASN A 130 11.61 19.36 -19.07
C ASN A 130 11.24 17.87 -18.99
N ALA A 131 10.52 17.46 -17.95
CA ALA A 131 10.04 16.09 -17.80
C ALA A 131 9.08 15.69 -18.93
N GLN A 132 8.17 16.59 -19.35
CA GLN A 132 7.31 16.36 -20.52
C GLN A 132 8.13 16.20 -21.80
N GLN A 133 9.10 17.09 -22.03
CA GLN A 133 9.96 17.01 -23.20
C GLN A 133 10.72 15.67 -23.26
N PHE A 134 11.22 15.18 -22.12
CA PHE A 134 11.90 13.88 -22.09
C PHE A 134 10.95 12.71 -22.31
N LEU A 135 9.72 12.79 -21.82
CA LEU A 135 8.67 11.82 -22.14
C LEU A 135 8.39 11.76 -23.64
N ASP A 136 8.26 12.93 -24.28
CA ASP A 136 8.05 13.02 -25.74
C ASP A 136 9.24 12.44 -26.53
N GLN A 137 10.43 12.40 -25.91
CA GLN A 137 11.65 11.78 -26.45
C GLN A 137 11.82 10.30 -26.08
N ASP A 138 10.80 9.66 -25.50
CA ASP A 138 10.80 8.23 -25.16
C ASP A 138 11.91 7.82 -24.15
N ILE A 139 12.24 8.73 -23.23
CA ILE A 139 13.30 8.55 -22.23
C ILE A 139 13.12 7.29 -21.36
N ILE A 140 11.87 6.88 -21.10
CA ILE A 140 11.57 5.66 -20.32
C ILE A 140 12.11 4.41 -21.03
N ARG A 141 11.94 4.35 -22.35
CA ARG A 141 12.47 3.25 -23.16
C ARG A 141 13.99 3.26 -23.18
N HIS A 142 14.59 4.44 -23.29
CA HIS A 142 16.04 4.60 -23.22
C HIS A 142 16.62 4.15 -21.86
N ILE A 143 15.97 4.53 -20.74
CA ILE A 143 16.34 4.05 -19.39
C ILE A 143 16.29 2.53 -19.29
N ARG A 144 15.23 1.90 -19.82
CA ARG A 144 15.14 0.43 -19.88
C ARG A 144 16.34 -0.16 -20.63
N ASP A 145 16.74 0.43 -21.76
CA ASP A 145 17.83 -0.08 -22.59
C ASP A 145 19.18 0.03 -21.87
N ILE A 146 19.42 1.14 -21.17
CA ILE A 146 20.59 1.31 -20.27
C ILE A 146 20.63 0.20 -19.23
N LEU A 147 19.54 0.00 -18.48
CA LEU A 147 19.48 -1.02 -17.43
C LEU A 147 19.68 -2.43 -17.99
N THR A 148 19.08 -2.73 -19.14
CA THR A 148 19.19 -4.03 -19.82
C THR A 148 20.63 -4.30 -20.25
N LYS A 149 21.29 -3.31 -20.86
CA LYS A 149 22.70 -3.39 -21.29
C LYS A 149 23.62 -3.63 -20.09
N ILE A 150 23.44 -2.89 -19.01
CA ILE A 150 24.24 -3.04 -17.79
C ILE A 150 24.03 -4.43 -17.19
N ASN A 151 22.79 -4.89 -17.02
CA ASN A 151 22.49 -6.23 -16.49
C ASN A 151 23.09 -7.34 -17.36
N THR A 152 22.96 -7.24 -18.69
CA THR A 152 23.51 -8.23 -19.64
C THR A 152 25.02 -8.33 -19.50
N ASN A 153 25.73 -7.19 -19.52
CA ASN A 153 27.19 -7.16 -19.35
C ASN A 153 27.64 -7.79 -18.03
N ARG A 154 26.89 -7.55 -16.93
CA ARG A 154 27.18 -8.14 -15.61
C ARG A 154 27.01 -9.65 -15.60
N ILE A 155 25.91 -10.15 -16.18
CA ILE A 155 25.61 -11.58 -16.25
C ILE A 155 26.64 -12.31 -17.11
N GLU A 156 26.96 -11.76 -18.29
CA GLU A 156 27.97 -12.32 -19.19
C GLU A 156 29.35 -12.38 -18.52
N SER A 157 29.75 -11.30 -17.85
CA SER A 157 31.01 -11.25 -17.10
C SER A 157 31.04 -12.26 -15.95
N LYS A 158 29.93 -12.42 -15.22
CA LYS A 158 29.80 -13.44 -14.17
C LYS A 158 29.97 -14.85 -14.72
N ASN A 159 29.40 -15.13 -15.89
CA ASN A 159 29.51 -16.43 -16.55
C ASN A 159 30.94 -16.72 -17.02
N LEU A 160 31.66 -15.70 -17.50
CA LEU A 160 33.04 -15.82 -17.95
C LEU A 160 34.05 -15.96 -16.79
N GLN A 161 33.89 -15.14 -15.75
CA GLN A 161 34.89 -15.02 -14.68
C GLN A 161 34.53 -15.77 -13.40
N ARG A 162 33.29 -16.28 -13.27
CA ARG A 162 32.69 -16.83 -12.04
C ARG A 162 32.65 -15.84 -10.85
N ILE A 163 33.06 -14.61 -11.09
CA ILE A 163 33.03 -13.49 -10.14
C ILE A 163 32.13 -12.42 -10.76
N LEU A 164 31.28 -11.83 -9.94
CA LEU A 164 30.44 -10.74 -10.37
C LEU A 164 31.30 -9.47 -10.48
N PRO A 165 31.44 -8.85 -11.66
CA PRO A 165 32.33 -7.70 -11.82
C PRO A 165 31.81 -6.50 -11.02
N SER A 166 32.73 -5.66 -10.54
CA SER A 166 32.37 -4.30 -10.11
C SER A 166 31.85 -3.50 -11.30
N LEU A 167 30.88 -2.61 -11.08
CA LEU A 167 30.52 -1.65 -12.13
C LEU A 167 31.65 -0.63 -12.31
N SER A 168 31.81 -0.14 -13.54
CA SER A 168 32.59 1.07 -13.77
C SER A 168 31.90 2.26 -13.09
N PRO A 169 32.65 3.25 -12.57
CA PRO A 169 32.10 4.52 -12.12
C PRO A 169 31.08 5.12 -13.10
N ASN A 170 31.36 5.03 -14.40
CA ASN A 170 30.43 5.47 -15.43
C ASN A 170 29.07 4.75 -15.38
N ASP A 171 29.08 3.42 -15.38
CA ASP A 171 27.85 2.63 -15.40
C ASP A 171 27.06 2.79 -14.09
N LEU A 172 27.74 2.87 -12.96
CA LEU A 172 27.09 3.09 -11.66
C LEU A 172 26.42 4.48 -11.59
N LEU A 173 27.10 5.54 -12.06
CA LEU A 173 26.49 6.88 -12.04
C LEU A 173 25.31 6.95 -13.02
N MET A 174 25.40 6.24 -14.14
CA MET A 174 24.35 6.15 -15.14
C MET A 174 23.07 5.50 -14.58
N THR A 175 23.18 4.41 -13.79
CA THR A 175 21.98 3.80 -13.19
C THR A 175 21.31 4.75 -12.19
N LYS A 176 22.11 5.47 -11.39
CA LYS A 176 21.62 6.45 -10.42
C LYS A 176 20.87 7.59 -11.09
N TYR A 177 21.44 8.18 -12.14
CA TYR A 177 20.80 9.26 -12.91
C TYR A 177 19.56 8.78 -13.65
N ALA A 178 19.60 7.59 -14.25
CA ALA A 178 18.44 7.01 -14.92
C ALA A 178 17.25 6.85 -13.96
N CYS A 179 17.50 6.35 -12.74
CA CYS A 179 16.48 6.18 -11.72
C CYS A 179 15.94 7.52 -11.20
N ALA A 180 16.82 8.49 -10.96
CA ALA A 180 16.43 9.82 -10.50
C ALA A 180 15.58 10.56 -11.54
N ILE A 181 15.96 10.50 -12.82
CA ILE A 181 15.18 11.07 -13.94
C ILE A 181 13.80 10.42 -13.99
N LEU A 182 13.74 9.09 -13.94
CA LEU A 182 12.47 8.36 -14.01
C LEU A 182 11.54 8.67 -12.83
N SER A 183 12.08 8.75 -11.61
CA SER A 183 11.28 9.11 -10.42
C SER A 183 10.69 10.52 -10.56
N ASN A 184 11.47 11.52 -11.02
CA ASN A 184 10.95 12.86 -11.29
C ASN A 184 9.86 12.86 -12.38
N ILE A 185 10.05 12.08 -13.43
CA ILE A 185 9.04 11.93 -14.49
C ILE A 185 7.73 11.35 -13.94
N ILE A 186 7.81 10.31 -13.10
CA ILE A 186 6.62 9.71 -12.48
C ILE A 186 5.95 10.69 -11.51
N TYR A 187 6.75 11.45 -10.75
CA TYR A 187 6.23 12.48 -9.86
C TYR A 187 5.40 13.53 -10.61
N PHE A 188 5.91 14.04 -11.74
CA PHE A 188 5.17 15.03 -12.55
C PHE A 188 4.04 14.42 -13.39
N PHE A 189 4.20 13.16 -13.81
CA PHE A 189 3.29 12.44 -14.70
C PHE A 189 3.05 11.02 -14.19
N PRO A 190 2.16 10.81 -13.19
CA PRO A 190 1.95 9.50 -12.56
C PRO A 190 1.58 8.37 -13.54
N THR A 191 0.94 8.68 -14.67
CA THR A 191 0.62 7.70 -15.73
C THR A 191 1.87 7.07 -16.37
N SER A 192 3.02 7.73 -16.29
CA SER A 192 4.32 7.22 -16.74
C SER A 192 4.78 6.00 -15.96
N ALA A 193 4.30 5.80 -14.73
CA ALA A 193 4.55 4.56 -13.98
C ALA A 193 4.06 3.33 -14.75
N PHE A 194 2.89 3.42 -15.39
CA PHE A 194 2.34 2.33 -16.21
C PHE A 194 3.18 2.07 -17.47
N VAL A 195 3.74 3.13 -18.08
CA VAL A 195 4.67 2.99 -19.21
C VAL A 195 5.95 2.28 -18.77
N ALA A 196 6.49 2.63 -17.60
CA ALA A 196 7.65 1.98 -17.01
C ALA A 196 7.38 0.48 -16.69
N GLN A 197 6.19 0.15 -16.17
CA GLN A 197 5.75 -1.24 -15.96
C GLN A 197 5.75 -2.02 -17.28
N LYS A 198 5.10 -1.48 -18.33
CA LYS A 198 5.07 -2.10 -19.66
C LYS A 198 6.46 -2.28 -20.28
N CYS A 199 7.39 -1.38 -19.96
CA CYS A 199 8.78 -1.48 -20.37
C CYS A 199 9.60 -2.48 -19.52
N LYS A 200 8.99 -3.17 -18.55
CA LYS A 200 9.66 -4.10 -17.62
C LYS A 200 10.81 -3.47 -16.83
N ILE A 201 10.75 -2.16 -16.58
CA ILE A 201 11.76 -1.47 -15.76
C ILE A 201 11.85 -2.07 -14.35
N PRO A 202 10.74 -2.42 -13.66
CA PRO A 202 10.81 -3.06 -12.36
C PRO A 202 11.65 -4.34 -12.35
N ASN A 203 11.51 -5.20 -13.38
CA ASN A 203 12.32 -6.41 -13.52
C ASN A 203 13.80 -6.08 -13.75
N GLN A 204 14.10 -5.09 -14.58
CA GLN A 204 15.49 -4.69 -14.83
C GLN A 204 16.14 -4.09 -13.58
N LEU A 205 15.42 -3.30 -12.79
CA LEU A 205 15.91 -2.78 -11.53
C LEU A 205 16.10 -3.88 -10.49
N MET A 206 15.18 -4.84 -10.39
CA MET A 206 15.34 -5.95 -9.44
C MET A 206 16.55 -6.82 -9.78
N ASN A 207 16.79 -7.10 -11.06
CA ASN A 207 17.99 -7.81 -11.54
C ASN A 207 19.27 -7.02 -11.24
N LEU A 208 19.22 -5.70 -11.40
CA LEU A 208 20.34 -4.82 -11.07
C LEU A 208 20.63 -4.89 -9.57
N LEU A 209 19.63 -4.66 -8.72
CA LEU A 209 19.75 -4.69 -7.25
C LEU A 209 20.26 -6.04 -6.73
N GLN A 210 19.84 -7.16 -7.33
CA GLN A 210 20.31 -8.50 -6.95
C GLN A 210 21.82 -8.68 -7.21
N THR A 211 22.38 -7.93 -8.15
CA THR A 211 23.78 -8.05 -8.54
C THR A 211 24.65 -6.90 -8.05
N LEU A 212 24.10 -5.76 -7.63
CA LEU A 212 24.91 -4.67 -7.12
C LEU A 212 25.49 -5.00 -5.75
N PRO A 213 26.76 -4.61 -5.49
CA PRO A 213 27.23 -4.48 -4.10
C PRO A 213 26.27 -3.60 -3.32
N ILE A 214 25.97 -3.97 -2.06
CA ILE A 214 25.01 -3.25 -1.23
C ILE A 214 25.34 -1.77 -1.13
N ASP A 215 26.62 -1.43 -1.00
CA ASP A 215 27.13 -0.07 -0.90
C ASP A 215 27.02 0.75 -2.20
N CYS A 216 26.74 0.11 -3.34
CA CYS A 216 26.48 0.80 -4.60
C CYS A 216 25.00 1.19 -4.76
N VAL A 217 24.10 0.67 -3.93
CA VAL A 217 22.66 0.96 -4.02
C VAL A 217 22.36 2.29 -3.32
N ASN A 218 21.79 3.25 -4.04
CA ASN A 218 21.28 4.49 -3.45
C ASN A 218 19.74 4.50 -3.37
N HIS A 219 19.20 5.52 -2.70
CA HIS A 219 17.76 5.68 -2.50
C HIS A 219 16.99 5.81 -3.83
N HIS A 220 17.56 6.44 -4.86
CA HIS A 220 16.90 6.58 -6.16
C HIS A 220 16.55 5.24 -6.82
N HIS A 221 17.39 4.20 -6.66
CA HIS A 221 17.07 2.87 -7.19
C HIS A 221 15.81 2.27 -6.55
N ILE A 222 15.57 2.55 -5.26
CA ILE A 222 14.45 1.96 -4.51
C ILE A 222 13.19 2.80 -4.66
N VAL A 223 13.31 4.13 -4.58
CA VAL A 223 12.18 5.07 -4.75
C VAL A 223 11.51 4.85 -6.09
N VAL A 224 12.26 4.82 -7.20
CA VAL A 224 11.64 4.62 -8.52
C VAL A 224 10.93 3.26 -8.63
N LEU A 225 11.47 2.23 -7.99
CA LEU A 225 10.85 0.91 -7.98
C LEU A 225 9.55 0.92 -7.16
N SER A 226 9.55 1.64 -6.03
CA SER A 226 8.35 1.87 -5.21
C SER A 226 7.28 2.67 -5.97
N ASP A 227 7.65 3.78 -6.61
CA ASP A 227 6.76 4.63 -7.40
C ASP A 227 6.06 3.82 -8.50
N VAL A 228 6.82 2.95 -9.18
CA VAL A 228 6.29 2.09 -10.24
C VAL A 228 5.39 0.98 -9.68
N ILE A 229 5.67 0.44 -8.49
CA ILE A 229 4.92 -0.69 -7.91
C ILE A 229 3.66 -0.24 -7.18
N GLN A 230 3.62 0.95 -6.57
CA GLN A 230 2.50 1.43 -5.75
C GLN A 230 1.16 1.40 -6.52
N GLY A 231 1.18 1.70 -7.81
CA GLY A 231 0.02 1.63 -8.72
C GLY A 231 0.04 0.45 -9.70
N SER A 232 0.85 -0.57 -9.46
CA SER A 232 0.95 -1.73 -10.37
C SER A 232 -0.17 -2.75 -10.18
N ASP A 233 -0.44 -3.50 -11.25
CA ASP A 233 -1.37 -4.62 -11.24
C ASP A 233 -0.89 -5.80 -10.37
N ARG A 234 -1.80 -6.75 -10.13
CA ARG A 234 -1.52 -7.95 -9.34
C ARG A 234 -0.46 -8.84 -9.99
N GLU A 235 -0.34 -8.82 -11.33
CA GLU A 235 0.58 -9.67 -12.08
C GLU A 235 2.03 -9.28 -11.81
N LEU A 236 2.37 -7.99 -11.90
CA LEU A 236 3.73 -7.52 -11.63
C LEU A 236 4.14 -7.79 -10.17
N LYS A 237 3.25 -7.52 -9.20
CA LYS A 237 3.55 -7.81 -7.79
C LYS A 237 3.77 -9.30 -7.58
N GLN A 238 2.97 -10.15 -8.22
CA GLN A 238 3.13 -11.60 -8.16
C GLN A 238 4.44 -12.06 -8.81
N ASP A 239 4.83 -11.49 -9.95
CA ASP A 239 6.10 -11.77 -10.60
C ASP A 239 7.29 -11.44 -9.67
N LEU A 240 7.27 -10.28 -9.01
CA LEU A 240 8.30 -9.90 -8.05
C LEU A 240 8.34 -10.80 -6.81
N LYS A 241 7.17 -11.25 -6.32
CA LYS A 241 7.08 -12.25 -5.23
C LYS A 241 7.76 -13.56 -5.61
N MET A 242 7.51 -14.05 -6.82
CA MET A 242 7.98 -15.35 -7.28
C MET A 242 9.46 -15.33 -7.72
N ASN A 243 9.97 -14.19 -8.19
CA ASN A 243 11.33 -14.05 -8.70
C ASN A 243 12.35 -13.53 -7.67
N GLY A 244 12.10 -13.76 -6.38
CA GLY A 244 13.07 -13.45 -5.34
C GLY A 244 13.16 -11.97 -4.95
N GLY A 245 12.16 -11.14 -5.30
CA GLY A 245 12.19 -9.71 -5.02
C GLY A 245 12.30 -9.40 -3.52
N LEU A 246 11.62 -10.17 -2.66
CA LEU A 246 11.70 -10.01 -1.21
C LEU A 246 13.07 -10.40 -0.65
N GLN A 247 13.73 -11.40 -1.25
CA GLN A 247 15.09 -11.81 -0.90
C GLN A 247 16.08 -10.69 -1.26
N THR A 248 15.98 -10.12 -2.46
CA THR A 248 16.81 -8.98 -2.88
C THR A 248 16.65 -7.79 -1.94
N LEU A 249 15.41 -7.40 -1.61
CA LEU A 249 15.15 -6.25 -0.73
C LEU A 249 15.57 -6.50 0.72
N SER A 250 15.46 -7.73 1.21
CA SER A 250 15.88 -8.05 2.58
C SER A 250 17.36 -7.76 2.82
N HIS A 251 18.21 -8.02 1.82
CA HIS A 251 19.65 -7.75 1.92
C HIS A 251 19.94 -6.25 2.06
N LEU A 252 19.10 -5.39 1.49
CA LEU A 252 19.23 -3.94 1.60
C LEU A 252 18.87 -3.40 2.99
N LEU A 253 18.26 -4.19 3.87
CA LEU A 253 18.00 -3.78 5.26
C LEU A 253 19.28 -3.65 6.10
N GLU A 254 20.40 -4.18 5.61
CA GLU A 254 21.74 -4.01 6.19
C GLU A 254 22.44 -2.73 5.71
N HIS A 255 21.86 -2.00 4.76
CA HIS A 255 22.47 -0.83 4.13
C HIS A 255 22.75 0.32 5.12
N THR A 256 23.87 1.02 5.03
CA THR A 256 24.20 2.06 6.02
C THR A 256 23.37 3.34 5.90
N ASN A 257 22.86 3.65 4.70
CA ASN A 257 21.85 4.70 4.47
C ASN A 257 20.46 4.29 4.96
N LEU A 258 19.88 5.08 5.86
CA LEU A 258 18.55 4.85 6.44
C LEU A 258 17.43 4.97 5.40
N ASN A 259 17.54 5.85 4.41
CA ASN A 259 16.53 5.99 3.37
C ASN A 259 16.42 4.70 2.55
N VAL A 260 17.56 4.10 2.19
CA VAL A 260 17.57 2.81 1.46
C VAL A 260 16.88 1.71 2.29
N LYS A 261 17.10 1.67 3.61
CA LYS A 261 16.43 0.69 4.49
C LYS A 261 14.92 0.92 4.54
N SER A 262 14.50 2.14 4.84
CA SER A 262 13.10 2.55 4.95
C SER A 262 12.35 2.29 3.65
N ASP A 263 12.93 2.73 2.52
CA ASP A 263 12.33 2.53 1.20
C ASP A 263 12.24 1.05 0.85
N SER A 264 13.24 0.23 1.26
CA SER A 264 13.24 -1.21 1.01
C SER A 264 12.12 -1.92 1.78
N ILE A 265 11.90 -1.59 3.06
CA ILE A 265 10.83 -2.22 3.84
C ILE A 265 9.44 -1.76 3.36
N GLN A 266 9.29 -0.48 3.03
CA GLN A 266 8.07 0.05 2.41
C GLN A 266 7.76 -0.64 1.08
N LEU A 267 8.79 -0.90 0.27
CA LEU A 267 8.65 -1.61 -0.99
C LEU A 267 8.26 -3.08 -0.79
N MET A 268 8.83 -3.76 0.21
CA MET A 268 8.40 -5.12 0.58
C MET A 268 6.92 -5.15 0.96
N MET A 269 6.47 -4.16 1.74
CA MET A 269 5.04 -4.01 2.06
C MET A 269 4.20 -3.80 0.79
N ASN A 270 4.62 -2.92 -0.12
CA ASN A 270 3.90 -2.65 -1.37
C ASN A 270 3.80 -3.89 -2.28
N ILE A 271 4.85 -4.72 -2.35
CA ILE A 271 4.86 -5.99 -3.08
C ILE A 271 3.88 -6.98 -2.43
N LEU A 272 3.88 -7.08 -1.10
CA LEU A 272 3.03 -8.01 -0.35
C LEU A 272 1.55 -7.60 -0.35
N ASN A 273 1.25 -6.30 -0.38
CA ASN A 273 -0.09 -5.72 -0.30
C ASN A 273 -0.90 -5.90 -1.60
N SER A 274 -1.13 -7.14 -2.00
CA SER A 274 -1.89 -7.54 -3.19
C SER A 274 -2.94 -8.60 -2.92
N GLU A 275 -3.16 -8.97 -1.64
CA GLU A 275 -4.05 -10.06 -1.28
C GLU A 275 -5.45 -9.55 -0.92
N GLU A 276 -6.45 -10.16 -1.55
CA GLU A 276 -7.85 -9.93 -1.23
C GLU A 276 -8.18 -10.44 0.17
N ARG A 277 -9.21 -9.85 0.79
CA ARG A 277 -9.68 -10.17 2.14
C ARG A 277 -9.92 -11.66 2.39
N TYR A 278 -10.26 -12.40 1.36
CA TYR A 278 -10.68 -13.80 1.43
C TYR A 278 -9.51 -14.79 1.57
N GLU A 279 -8.30 -14.43 1.14
CA GLU A 279 -7.10 -15.29 1.29
C GLU A 279 -6.37 -15.03 2.64
N LYS A 280 -6.94 -14.21 3.53
CA LYS A 280 -6.18 -13.61 4.64
C LYS A 280 -5.97 -14.47 5.89
N ARG A 281 -6.63 -15.63 6.01
CA ARG A 281 -6.54 -16.49 7.20
C ARG A 281 -5.88 -17.85 6.94
N VAL A 282 -5.33 -18.05 5.74
CA VAL A 282 -4.46 -19.19 5.42
C VAL A 282 -2.99 -18.78 5.50
N SER A 283 -2.09 -19.76 5.63
CA SER A 283 -0.65 -19.50 5.59
C SER A 283 -0.26 -18.76 4.32
N HIS A 284 0.59 -17.74 4.44
CA HIS A 284 1.12 -17.04 3.27
C HIS A 284 1.93 -18.03 2.39
N PRO A 285 1.71 -18.08 1.05
CA PRO A 285 2.38 -19.05 0.17
C PRO A 285 3.91 -18.98 0.19
N LEU A 286 4.47 -17.80 0.47
CA LEU A 286 5.92 -17.60 0.52
C LEU A 286 6.55 -17.92 1.88
N PHE A 287 5.77 -18.19 2.94
CA PHE A 287 6.27 -18.30 4.31
C PHE A 287 7.46 -19.26 4.42
N THR A 288 7.29 -20.52 3.99
CA THR A 288 8.33 -21.55 4.10
C THR A 288 9.63 -21.18 3.36
N ASN A 289 9.52 -20.56 2.18
CA ASN A 289 10.69 -20.15 1.40
C ASN A 289 11.43 -19.01 2.10
N LEU A 290 10.71 -17.96 2.51
CA LEU A 290 11.28 -16.77 3.15
C LEU A 290 11.81 -17.04 4.56
N GLN A 291 11.21 -18.00 5.28
CA GLN A 291 11.75 -18.48 6.54
C GLN A 291 13.09 -19.19 6.31
N ARG A 292 13.15 -20.11 5.34
CA ARG A 292 14.37 -20.86 5.02
C ARG A 292 15.51 -19.98 4.50
N SER A 293 15.19 -18.93 3.74
CA SER A 293 16.19 -17.99 3.23
C SER A 293 16.65 -16.95 4.26
N GLY A 294 16.08 -16.95 5.47
CA GLY A 294 16.42 -15.99 6.53
C GLY A 294 15.80 -14.60 6.36
N VAL A 295 14.99 -14.38 5.33
CA VAL A 295 14.33 -13.08 5.06
C VAL A 295 13.47 -12.64 6.24
N ILE A 296 12.65 -13.55 6.80
CA ILE A 296 11.81 -13.24 7.97
C ILE A 296 12.66 -12.80 9.17
N PHE A 297 13.79 -13.49 9.40
CA PHE A 297 14.70 -13.13 10.48
C PHE A 297 15.38 -11.78 10.25
N GLN A 298 15.75 -11.47 9.00
CA GLN A 298 16.37 -10.20 8.65
C GLN A 298 15.41 -9.02 8.82
N ILE A 299 14.14 -9.15 8.40
CA ILE A 299 13.11 -8.12 8.63
C ILE A 299 12.89 -7.92 10.13
N TYR A 300 12.84 -9.00 10.90
CA TYR A 300 12.73 -8.93 12.35
C TYR A 300 13.92 -8.20 13.00
N GLN A 301 15.14 -8.59 12.68
CA GLN A 301 16.33 -8.02 13.30
C GLN A 301 16.58 -6.59 12.83
N CYS A 302 16.68 -6.36 11.52
CA CYS A 302 17.09 -5.08 10.97
C CYS A 302 15.96 -4.04 10.99
N GLY A 303 14.71 -4.50 10.86
CA GLY A 303 13.53 -3.64 10.76
C GLY A 303 12.79 -3.47 12.07
N LEU A 304 12.27 -4.56 12.66
CA LEU A 304 11.44 -4.47 13.87
C LEU A 304 12.26 -4.12 15.13
N ILE A 305 13.40 -4.79 15.35
CA ILE A 305 14.20 -4.60 16.58
C ILE A 305 15.16 -3.42 16.46
N HIS A 306 15.86 -3.28 15.33
CA HIS A 306 16.87 -2.24 15.13
C HIS A 306 16.45 -1.13 14.16
N GLY A 307 15.15 -1.04 13.84
CA GLY A 307 14.58 0.05 13.06
C GLY A 307 14.92 1.40 13.67
N LYS A 308 15.19 2.40 12.82
CA LYS A 308 15.65 3.72 13.28
C LYS A 308 14.52 4.72 13.39
N THR A 309 13.47 4.53 12.61
CA THR A 309 12.27 5.35 12.63
C THR A 309 11.06 4.52 13.08
N GLU A 310 10.01 5.19 13.55
CA GLU A 310 8.74 4.53 13.88
C GLU A 310 8.13 3.86 12.63
N ASP A 311 8.27 4.51 11.46
CA ASP A 311 7.81 3.97 10.18
C ASP A 311 8.53 2.68 9.81
N ASP A 312 9.86 2.59 10.02
CA ASP A 312 10.62 1.35 9.80
C ASP A 312 10.06 0.20 10.63
N ILE A 313 9.81 0.48 11.91
CA ILE A 313 9.35 -0.50 12.91
C ILE A 313 7.91 -0.94 12.55
N ASN A 314 7.03 0.02 12.26
CA ASN A 314 5.64 -0.23 11.87
C ASN A 314 5.53 -1.00 10.55
N ASN A 315 6.26 -0.58 9.51
CA ASN A 315 6.28 -1.28 8.23
C ASN A 315 6.85 -2.69 8.37
N SER A 316 7.87 -2.87 9.20
CA SER A 316 8.43 -4.20 9.50
C SER A 316 7.42 -5.09 10.20
N ALA A 317 6.68 -4.55 11.18
CA ALA A 317 5.61 -5.26 11.87
C ALA A 317 4.49 -5.69 10.90
N ILE A 318 4.10 -4.81 9.96
CA ILE A 318 3.11 -5.14 8.92
C ILE A 318 3.64 -6.26 8.03
N VAL A 319 4.84 -6.12 7.48
CA VAL A 319 5.45 -7.13 6.59
C VAL A 319 5.53 -8.49 7.29
N LEU A 320 5.97 -8.52 8.55
CA LEU A 320 6.01 -9.74 9.36
C LEU A 320 4.62 -10.30 9.63
N GLY A 321 3.64 -9.45 9.96
CA GLY A 321 2.25 -9.84 10.15
C GLY A 321 1.66 -10.54 8.92
N ILE A 322 1.93 -10.02 7.71
CA ILE A 322 1.48 -10.62 6.44
C ILE A 322 2.13 -11.99 6.25
N LEU A 323 3.44 -12.10 6.48
CA LEU A 323 4.20 -13.34 6.23
C LEU A 323 3.94 -14.42 7.28
N LEU A 324 3.64 -14.03 8.52
CA LEU A 324 3.42 -14.93 9.67
C LEU A 324 1.94 -15.22 9.93
N LYS A 325 1.02 -14.75 9.07
CA LYS A 325 -0.40 -15.08 9.20
C LYS A 325 -0.61 -16.59 9.24
N ALA A 326 -1.49 -17.04 10.12
CA ALA A 326 -1.76 -18.45 10.39
C ALA A 326 -0.50 -19.30 10.68
N GLN A 327 0.55 -18.69 11.26
CA GLN A 327 1.75 -19.37 11.73
C GLN A 327 1.96 -19.20 13.23
N GLU A 328 2.60 -20.20 13.85
CA GLU A 328 3.10 -20.05 15.21
C GLU A 328 4.30 -19.11 15.18
N VAL A 329 4.21 -17.97 15.88
CA VAL A 329 5.30 -17.00 15.92
C VAL A 329 6.38 -17.49 16.88
N ASP A 330 7.64 -17.44 16.46
CA ASP A 330 8.79 -17.77 17.31
C ASP A 330 8.75 -16.97 18.62
N GLN A 331 9.09 -17.62 19.74
CA GLN A 331 8.97 -17.01 21.07
C GLN A 331 9.79 -15.73 21.22
N ASN A 332 10.95 -15.62 20.57
CA ASN A 332 11.78 -14.42 20.65
C ASN A 332 11.14 -13.24 19.91
N MET A 333 10.41 -13.52 18.82
CA MET A 333 9.75 -12.51 17.98
C MET A 333 8.36 -12.13 18.49
N LYS A 334 7.64 -13.11 19.04
CA LYS A 334 6.20 -13.06 19.37
C LYS A 334 5.82 -11.82 20.16
N LYS A 335 6.50 -11.59 21.28
CA LYS A 335 6.22 -10.45 22.16
C LYS A 335 6.45 -9.11 21.46
N SER A 336 7.63 -8.89 20.88
CA SER A 336 7.96 -7.64 20.18
C SER A 336 7.03 -7.34 19.00
N LEU A 337 6.69 -8.36 18.21
CA LEU A 337 5.81 -8.20 17.05
C LEU A 337 4.39 -7.86 17.46
N ILE A 338 3.81 -8.65 18.37
CA ILE A 338 2.43 -8.44 18.80
C ILE A 338 2.30 -7.12 19.56
N GLN A 339 3.25 -6.80 20.45
CA GLN A 339 3.26 -5.52 21.17
C GLN A 339 3.32 -4.32 20.21
N GLN A 340 4.15 -4.37 19.16
CA GLN A 340 4.22 -3.29 18.19
C GLN A 340 2.92 -3.13 17.41
N ILE A 341 2.31 -4.22 16.94
CA ILE A 341 1.04 -4.16 16.22
C ILE A 341 -0.08 -3.64 17.13
N LYS A 342 -0.08 -4.00 18.43
CA LYS A 342 -1.01 -3.43 19.42
C LYS A 342 -0.81 -1.92 19.60
N ALA A 343 0.44 -1.46 19.68
CA ALA A 343 0.74 -0.03 19.78
C ALA A 343 0.20 0.73 18.57
N MET A 344 0.35 0.18 17.36
CA MET A 344 -0.25 0.75 16.15
C MET A 344 -1.78 0.85 16.22
N ILE A 345 -2.46 -0.06 16.93
CA ILE A 345 -3.92 -0.01 17.11
C ILE A 345 -4.33 1.03 18.16
N GLY A 346 -3.55 1.18 19.24
CA GLY A 346 -3.87 2.06 20.36
C GLY A 346 -3.44 3.53 20.19
N GLU A 347 -2.39 3.79 19.41
CA GLU A 347 -1.74 5.12 19.35
C GLU A 347 -1.96 5.86 18.02
N GLN A 348 -2.37 5.16 16.95
CA GLN A 348 -2.48 5.75 15.63
C GLN A 348 -3.84 6.41 15.39
N ASN A 349 -3.80 7.65 14.92
CA ASN A 349 -5.00 8.39 14.50
C ASN A 349 -5.43 8.09 13.06
N ASN A 350 -4.66 7.29 12.32
CA ASN A 350 -4.95 6.97 10.92
C ASN A 350 -5.76 5.66 10.83
N PRO A 351 -7.07 5.72 10.47
CA PRO A 351 -7.94 4.54 10.41
C PRO A 351 -7.40 3.44 9.47
N LYS A 352 -6.71 3.83 8.39
CA LYS A 352 -6.14 2.86 7.45
C LYS A 352 -5.01 2.05 8.07
N LEU A 353 -4.15 2.69 8.87
CA LEU A 353 -3.06 1.99 9.56
C LEU A 353 -3.59 1.08 10.67
N VAL A 354 -4.59 1.55 11.42
CA VAL A 354 -5.27 0.75 12.44
C VAL A 354 -5.95 -0.48 11.81
N ALA A 355 -6.61 -0.31 10.66
CA ALA A 355 -7.24 -1.40 9.91
C ALA A 355 -6.20 -2.44 9.46
N ASN A 356 -5.06 -1.99 8.92
CA ASN A 356 -3.96 -2.88 8.55
C ASN A 356 -3.42 -3.64 9.76
N ALA A 357 -3.22 -2.96 10.89
CA ALA A 357 -2.73 -3.59 12.12
C ALA A 357 -3.71 -4.62 12.68
N LEU A 358 -5.01 -4.31 12.71
CA LEU A 358 -6.06 -5.26 13.09
C LEU A 358 -6.06 -6.49 12.17
N ASP A 359 -5.96 -6.29 10.87
CA ASP A 359 -5.89 -7.39 9.90
C ASP A 359 -4.69 -8.31 10.16
N MET A 360 -3.54 -7.74 10.54
CA MET A 360 -2.38 -8.54 10.93
C MET A 360 -2.65 -9.36 12.20
N ILE A 361 -3.26 -8.76 13.23
CA ILE A 361 -3.62 -9.48 14.46
C ILE A 361 -4.63 -10.59 14.15
N CYS A 362 -5.64 -10.36 13.30
CA CYS A 362 -6.56 -11.40 12.87
C CYS A 362 -5.81 -12.59 12.26
N GLY A 363 -4.85 -12.33 11.36
CA GLY A 363 -4.00 -13.36 10.77
C GLY A 363 -3.18 -14.13 11.80
N LEU A 364 -2.58 -13.45 12.78
CA LEU A 364 -1.79 -14.08 13.85
C LEU A 364 -2.66 -14.88 14.85
N ALA A 365 -3.88 -14.41 15.12
CA ALA A 365 -4.82 -15.00 16.08
C ALA A 365 -5.36 -16.37 15.63
N VAL A 366 -5.25 -16.73 14.34
CA VAL A 366 -5.62 -18.06 13.84
C VAL A 366 -4.86 -19.18 14.57
N ARG A 367 -3.66 -18.91 15.10
CA ARG A 367 -2.89 -19.89 15.88
C ARG A 367 -3.05 -19.67 17.38
N LYS A 368 -3.57 -20.70 18.06
CA LYS A 368 -3.78 -20.73 19.51
C LYS A 368 -2.55 -20.36 20.34
N SER A 369 -1.35 -20.72 19.88
CA SER A 369 -0.09 -20.42 20.57
C SER A 369 0.28 -18.93 20.60
N ASN A 370 -0.42 -18.09 19.85
CA ASN A 370 -0.24 -16.63 19.84
C ASN A 370 -1.27 -15.90 20.73
N ILE A 371 -2.38 -16.55 21.09
CA ILE A 371 -3.55 -15.89 21.73
C ILE A 371 -3.20 -15.21 23.05
N ASN A 372 -2.44 -15.88 23.93
CA ASN A 372 -2.11 -15.33 25.25
C ASN A 372 -1.38 -13.99 25.16
N GLU A 373 -0.49 -13.84 24.18
CA GLU A 373 0.22 -12.58 23.95
C GLU A 373 -0.71 -11.55 23.29
N ILE A 374 -1.64 -11.96 22.42
CA ILE A 374 -2.63 -11.05 21.80
C ILE A 374 -3.59 -10.48 22.84
N VAL A 375 -4.07 -11.27 23.80
CA VAL A 375 -5.08 -10.80 24.77
C VAL A 375 -4.49 -10.14 26.01
N SER A 376 -3.16 -10.12 26.16
CA SER A 376 -2.49 -9.43 27.26
C SER A 376 -2.77 -7.92 27.29
N ASP A 377 -2.46 -7.27 28.41
CA ASP A 377 -2.46 -5.81 28.55
C ASP A 377 -3.84 -5.16 28.33
N LYS A 378 -4.91 -5.86 28.72
CA LYS A 378 -6.31 -5.41 28.58
C LYS A 378 -6.71 -5.15 27.12
N PHE A 379 -6.07 -5.83 26.18
CA PHE A 379 -6.32 -5.57 24.75
C PHE A 379 -7.78 -5.82 24.34
N ILE A 380 -8.50 -6.75 24.98
CA ILE A 380 -9.94 -6.96 24.75
C ILE A 380 -10.76 -5.69 25.02
N GLN A 381 -10.39 -4.92 26.06
CA GLN A 381 -11.05 -3.65 26.35
C GLN A 381 -10.84 -2.64 25.21
N THR A 382 -9.60 -2.52 24.71
CA THR A 382 -9.27 -1.67 23.56
C THR A 382 -10.08 -2.05 22.33
N ILE A 383 -10.15 -3.35 22.01
CA ILE A 383 -10.90 -3.86 20.85
C ILE A 383 -12.42 -3.64 21.02
N SER A 384 -12.97 -3.82 22.23
CA SER A 384 -14.38 -3.52 22.52
C SER A 384 -14.72 -2.04 22.32
N GLU A 385 -13.82 -1.12 22.68
CA GLU A 385 -14.04 0.30 22.40
C GLU A 385 -13.98 0.61 20.91
N LEU A 386 -13.03 0.03 20.18
CA LEU A 386 -12.94 0.18 18.73
C LEU A 386 -14.16 -0.40 17.99
N SER A 387 -14.85 -1.40 18.57
CA SER A 387 -16.08 -1.97 17.99
C SER A 387 -17.26 -0.98 18.00
N LYS A 388 -17.09 0.18 18.64
CA LYS A 388 -18.05 1.30 18.66
C LYS A 388 -17.72 2.37 17.61
N CYS A 389 -16.62 2.22 16.86
CA CYS A 389 -16.24 3.15 15.80
C CYS A 389 -17.27 3.14 14.65
N HIS A 390 -17.41 4.29 13.97
CA HIS A 390 -18.27 4.45 12.79
C HIS A 390 -17.60 3.98 11.49
N ASP A 391 -16.27 3.82 11.46
CA ASP A 391 -15.56 3.31 10.30
C ASP A 391 -15.87 1.82 10.11
N THR A 392 -16.59 1.51 9.02
CA THR A 392 -17.07 0.15 8.74
C THR A 392 -15.93 -0.84 8.51
N ASN A 393 -14.83 -0.41 7.87
CA ASN A 393 -13.68 -1.29 7.64
C ASN A 393 -13.01 -1.66 8.97
N LEU A 394 -12.77 -0.67 9.83
CA LEU A 394 -12.21 -0.89 11.17
C LEU A 394 -13.10 -1.80 12.00
N LYS A 395 -14.39 -1.47 12.06
CA LYS A 395 -15.40 -2.24 12.79
C LYS A 395 -15.43 -3.70 12.30
N SER A 396 -15.32 -3.90 10.99
CA SER A 396 -15.31 -5.24 10.39
C SER A 396 -14.10 -6.06 10.85
N TYR A 397 -12.89 -5.50 10.85
CA TYR A 397 -11.71 -6.21 11.37
C TYR A 397 -11.75 -6.44 12.88
N VAL A 398 -12.29 -5.49 13.65
CA VAL A 398 -12.46 -5.64 15.10
C VAL A 398 -13.37 -6.81 15.43
N LEU A 399 -14.55 -6.86 14.82
CA LEU A 399 -15.52 -7.93 15.09
C LEU A 399 -14.98 -9.28 14.59
N GLU A 400 -14.29 -9.31 13.46
CA GLU A 400 -13.61 -10.51 12.95
C GLU A 400 -12.56 -11.02 13.94
N LEU A 401 -11.72 -10.12 14.49
CA LEU A 401 -10.74 -10.49 15.51
C LEU A 401 -11.40 -11.12 16.73
N LEU A 402 -12.46 -10.49 17.26
CA LEU A 402 -13.17 -11.00 18.43
C LEU A 402 -13.74 -12.41 18.18
N LEU A 403 -14.26 -12.70 16.98
CA LEU A 403 -14.72 -14.05 16.62
C LEU A 403 -13.57 -15.07 16.62
N ILE A 404 -12.42 -14.73 16.01
CA ILE A 404 -11.24 -15.61 16.00
C ILE A 404 -10.75 -15.90 17.43
N LEU A 405 -10.77 -14.88 18.29
CA LEU A 405 -10.40 -15.01 19.70
C LEU A 405 -11.37 -15.92 20.47
N ILE A 406 -12.68 -15.81 20.23
CA ILE A 406 -13.69 -16.70 20.81
C ILE A 406 -13.44 -18.16 20.42
N ASP A 407 -13.11 -18.39 19.15
CA ASP A 407 -12.86 -19.74 18.62
C ASP A 407 -11.55 -20.35 19.14
N SER A 408 -10.55 -19.51 19.36
CA SER A 408 -9.18 -19.95 19.64
C SER A 408 -8.81 -19.90 21.12
N GLY A 409 -9.40 -19.00 21.91
CA GLY A 409 -8.99 -18.68 23.29
C GLY A 409 -9.74 -19.41 24.40
N GLY A 410 -10.70 -20.28 24.08
CA GLY A 410 -11.40 -21.10 25.06
C GLY A 410 -12.50 -20.36 25.84
N THR A 411 -13.09 -21.05 26.81
CA THR A 411 -14.36 -20.63 27.43
C THR A 411 -14.27 -19.39 28.31
N GLU A 412 -13.10 -19.11 28.91
CA GLU A 412 -12.91 -17.93 29.76
C GLU A 412 -12.86 -16.66 28.91
N LEU A 413 -12.08 -16.68 27.85
CA LEU A 413 -11.99 -15.57 26.90
C LEU A 413 -13.31 -15.36 26.16
N GLU A 414 -14.01 -16.43 25.77
CA GLU A 414 -15.36 -16.33 25.19
C GLU A 414 -16.29 -15.53 26.11
N LYS A 415 -16.33 -15.85 27.42
CA LYS A 415 -17.16 -15.13 28.39
C LYS A 415 -16.73 -13.67 28.55
N GLU A 416 -15.43 -13.41 28.60
CA GLU A 416 -14.90 -12.05 28.69
C GLU A 416 -15.36 -11.18 27.51
N ILE A 417 -15.26 -11.71 26.29
CA ILE A 417 -15.67 -11.01 25.06
C ILE A 417 -17.17 -10.77 25.03
N ILE A 418 -17.98 -11.80 25.33
CA ILE A 418 -19.45 -11.68 25.39
C ILE A 418 -19.90 -10.64 26.42
N ASN A 419 -19.19 -10.51 27.52
CA ASN A 419 -19.48 -9.49 28.53
C ASN A 419 -19.02 -8.07 28.12
N SER A 420 -18.08 -7.97 27.17
CA SER A 420 -17.46 -6.71 26.75
C SER A 420 -18.10 -6.12 25.50
N VAL A 421 -18.73 -6.92 24.65
CA VAL A 421 -19.31 -6.50 23.38
C VAL A 421 -20.72 -7.06 23.26
N ASP A 422 -21.62 -6.25 22.73
CA ASP A 422 -22.96 -6.72 22.40
C ASP A 422 -22.90 -7.79 21.32
N ILE A 423 -23.26 -9.03 21.68
CA ILE A 423 -23.18 -10.21 20.82
C ILE A 423 -23.98 -10.05 19.53
N VAL A 424 -25.03 -9.23 19.49
CA VAL A 424 -25.78 -9.05 18.24
C VAL A 424 -25.01 -8.22 17.22
N LYS A 425 -23.99 -7.45 17.62
CA LYS A 425 -23.09 -6.70 16.71
C LYS A 425 -22.34 -7.58 15.73
N PHE A 426 -22.10 -8.85 16.05
CA PHE A 426 -21.50 -9.76 15.08
C PHE A 426 -22.37 -9.93 13.83
N LEU A 427 -23.69 -9.73 13.91
CA LEU A 427 -24.57 -9.81 12.74
C LEU A 427 -24.30 -8.70 11.70
N GLU A 428 -23.65 -7.60 12.09
CA GLU A 428 -23.29 -6.52 11.16
C GLU A 428 -22.19 -6.95 10.19
N LEU A 429 -21.40 -7.97 10.54
CA LEU A 429 -20.37 -8.53 9.66
C LEU A 429 -20.94 -9.37 8.50
N ILE A 430 -22.20 -9.79 8.59
CA ILE A 430 -22.80 -10.63 7.55
C ILE A 430 -22.77 -9.86 6.23
N GLY A 431 -22.17 -10.46 5.19
CA GLY A 431 -22.04 -9.86 3.86
C GLY A 431 -20.84 -8.93 3.64
N ASP A 432 -20.13 -8.54 4.70
CA ASP A 432 -18.83 -7.86 4.58
C ASP A 432 -17.68 -8.85 4.31
N SER A 433 -17.95 -10.15 4.52
CA SER A 433 -16.96 -11.22 4.56
C SER A 433 -17.29 -12.37 3.60
N ASP A 434 -16.59 -13.51 3.72
CA ASP A 434 -16.96 -14.70 2.97
C ASP A 434 -18.13 -15.45 3.64
N SER A 435 -18.82 -16.26 2.83
CA SER A 435 -19.96 -17.06 3.29
C SER A 435 -19.66 -17.99 4.47
N TYR A 436 -18.40 -18.40 4.65
CA TYR A 436 -18.00 -19.25 5.78
C TYR A 436 -17.95 -18.44 7.08
N LEU A 437 -17.42 -17.22 7.05
CA LEU A 437 -17.45 -16.34 8.22
C LEU A 437 -18.88 -15.93 8.59
N ASP A 438 -19.74 -15.61 7.61
CA ASP A 438 -21.16 -15.34 7.83
C ASP A 438 -21.87 -16.51 8.56
N GLU A 439 -21.57 -17.75 8.16
CA GLU A 439 -22.09 -18.94 8.84
C GLU A 439 -21.55 -19.09 10.27
N GLN A 440 -20.25 -18.84 10.49
CA GLN A 440 -19.66 -18.89 11.84
C GLN A 440 -20.31 -17.84 12.76
N ILE A 441 -20.50 -16.61 12.27
CA ILE A 441 -21.19 -15.55 12.99
C ILE A 441 -22.56 -16.04 13.46
N LEU A 442 -23.36 -16.60 12.55
CA LEU A 442 -24.71 -17.04 12.83
C LEU A 442 -24.73 -18.17 13.88
N ILE A 443 -23.89 -19.21 13.71
CA ILE A 443 -23.77 -20.32 14.66
C ILE A 443 -23.46 -19.79 16.07
N ARG A 444 -22.55 -18.83 16.17
CA ARG A 444 -22.12 -18.24 17.44
C ARG A 444 -23.20 -17.39 18.07
N VAL A 445 -23.80 -16.48 17.31
CA VAL A 445 -24.87 -15.61 17.80
C VAL A 445 -26.09 -16.43 18.25
N MET A 446 -26.43 -17.50 17.54
CA MET A 446 -27.47 -18.45 17.96
C MET A 446 -27.17 -19.21 19.24
N LYS A 447 -25.90 -19.52 19.52
CA LYS A 447 -25.49 -20.13 20.79
C LYS A 447 -25.79 -19.20 21.97
N TRP A 448 -25.70 -17.89 21.75
CA TRP A 448 -25.77 -16.89 22.82
C TRP A 448 -27.12 -16.16 22.90
N SER A 449 -27.92 -16.18 21.83
CA SER A 449 -29.20 -15.47 21.75
C SER A 449 -30.34 -16.41 21.32
N LYS A 450 -31.55 -16.14 21.84
CA LYS A 450 -32.79 -16.84 21.50
C LYS A 450 -33.73 -16.00 20.63
N ASP A 451 -33.21 -14.95 20.01
CA ASP A 451 -33.99 -14.03 19.19
C ASP A 451 -34.60 -14.74 17.97
N VAL A 452 -35.88 -14.46 17.71
CA VAL A 452 -36.62 -15.03 16.57
C VAL A 452 -36.05 -14.55 15.23
N GLN A 453 -35.55 -13.31 15.16
CA GLN A 453 -34.94 -12.78 13.93
C GLN A 453 -33.67 -13.54 13.57
N ILE A 454 -32.89 -13.98 14.56
CA ILE A 454 -31.68 -14.78 14.32
C ILE A 454 -32.05 -16.17 13.75
N LEU A 455 -33.15 -16.77 14.23
CA LEU A 455 -33.68 -18.01 13.66
C LEU A 455 -34.13 -17.83 12.21
N ASN A 456 -34.73 -16.67 11.89
CA ASN A 456 -35.11 -16.32 10.53
C ASN A 456 -33.89 -16.20 9.60
N ILE A 457 -32.81 -15.56 10.06
CA ILE A 457 -31.53 -15.52 9.34
C ILE A 457 -31.00 -16.94 9.09
N GLN A 458 -31.02 -17.79 10.11
CA GLN A 458 -30.56 -19.18 9.97
C GLN A 458 -31.34 -19.95 8.92
N ASN A 459 -32.67 -19.87 8.96
CA ASN A 459 -33.53 -20.55 7.99
C ASN A 459 -33.18 -20.13 6.56
N LEU A 460 -32.92 -18.84 6.34
CA LEU A 460 -32.50 -18.33 5.02
C LEU A 460 -31.16 -18.91 4.58
N PHE A 461 -30.16 -18.96 5.47
CA PHE A 461 -28.84 -19.56 5.18
C PHE A 461 -28.93 -21.07 4.91
N GLU A 462 -29.80 -21.80 5.60
CA GLU A 462 -30.03 -23.22 5.32
C GLU A 462 -30.67 -23.45 3.95
N GLU A 463 -31.59 -22.58 3.52
CA GLU A 463 -32.14 -22.62 2.16
C GLU A 463 -31.08 -22.27 1.10
N LEU A 464 -30.20 -21.30 1.37
CA LEU A 464 -29.06 -20.99 0.49
C LEU A 464 -28.10 -22.19 0.34
N LYS A 465 -27.75 -22.86 1.44
CA LYS A 465 -26.90 -24.06 1.39
C LYS A 465 -27.53 -25.14 0.51
N ARG A 466 -28.84 -25.38 0.65
CA ARG A 466 -29.58 -26.32 -0.21
C ARG A 466 -29.57 -25.89 -1.67
N PHE A 467 -29.72 -24.59 -1.94
CA PHE A 467 -29.64 -24.03 -3.29
C PHE A 467 -28.26 -24.26 -3.92
N ASN A 468 -27.17 -24.01 -3.17
CA ASN A 468 -25.80 -24.13 -3.68
C ASN A 468 -25.40 -25.57 -4.06
N ILE A 469 -25.97 -26.58 -3.41
CA ILE A 469 -25.70 -28.00 -3.69
C ILE A 469 -26.71 -28.65 -4.65
N ALA A 470 -27.79 -27.95 -4.99
CA ALA A 470 -28.87 -28.45 -5.82
C ALA A 470 -28.50 -28.46 -7.32
N ASN A 471 -29.15 -29.32 -8.10
CA ASN A 471 -29.08 -29.23 -9.57
C ASN A 471 -29.90 -28.03 -10.09
N GLU A 472 -29.75 -27.67 -11.37
CA GLU A 472 -30.39 -26.46 -11.93
C GLU A 472 -31.93 -26.45 -11.84
N GLU A 473 -32.59 -27.59 -12.00
CA GLU A 473 -34.05 -27.70 -11.86
C GLU A 473 -34.48 -27.48 -10.39
N GLN A 474 -33.75 -28.10 -9.47
CA GLN A 474 -33.96 -27.93 -8.03
C GLN A 474 -33.64 -26.52 -7.57
N LYS A 475 -32.60 -25.87 -8.10
CA LYS A 475 -32.27 -24.46 -7.83
C LYS A 475 -33.44 -23.54 -8.18
N LYS A 476 -34.02 -23.69 -9.38
CA LYS A 476 -35.22 -22.92 -9.78
C LYS A 476 -36.37 -23.11 -8.81
N LYS A 477 -36.60 -24.35 -8.38
CA LYS A 477 -37.63 -24.66 -7.38
C LYS A 477 -37.33 -24.02 -6.03
N ILE A 478 -36.14 -24.24 -5.45
CA ILE A 478 -35.73 -23.68 -4.16
C ILE A 478 -35.78 -22.14 -4.19
N LEU A 479 -35.32 -21.52 -5.27
CA LEU A 479 -35.35 -20.08 -5.45
C LEU A 479 -36.78 -19.54 -5.38
N SER A 480 -37.67 -20.07 -6.22
CA SER A 480 -39.06 -19.59 -6.34
C SER A 480 -39.95 -19.96 -5.17
N SER A 481 -39.79 -21.15 -4.59
CA SER A 481 -40.67 -21.64 -3.51
C SER A 481 -40.19 -21.30 -2.11
N ASN A 482 -38.88 -21.11 -1.90
CA ASN A 482 -38.31 -20.95 -0.57
C ASN A 482 -37.58 -19.62 -0.41
N ILE A 483 -36.53 -19.36 -1.19
CA ILE A 483 -35.64 -18.20 -0.97
C ILE A 483 -36.38 -16.88 -1.23
N ILE A 484 -36.98 -16.70 -2.40
CA ILE A 484 -37.69 -15.46 -2.77
C ILE A 484 -38.82 -15.14 -1.77
N PRO A 485 -39.73 -16.07 -1.43
CA PRO A 485 -40.78 -15.80 -0.44
C PRO A 485 -40.22 -15.45 0.94
N THR A 486 -39.15 -16.12 1.37
CA THR A 486 -38.51 -15.87 2.66
C THR A 486 -37.90 -14.47 2.70
N ILE A 487 -37.15 -14.08 1.66
CA ILE A 487 -36.56 -12.74 1.54
C ILE A 487 -37.65 -11.66 1.51
N LEU A 488 -38.71 -11.86 0.72
CA LEU A 488 -39.85 -10.93 0.68
C LEU A 488 -40.49 -10.77 2.06
N SER A 489 -40.74 -11.88 2.75
CA SER A 489 -41.33 -11.85 4.09
C SER A 489 -40.45 -11.08 5.06
N HIS A 490 -39.13 -11.34 5.06
CA HIS A 490 -38.19 -10.67 5.95
C HIS A 490 -38.06 -9.17 5.64
N LEU A 491 -37.99 -8.80 4.36
CA LEU A 491 -37.89 -7.40 3.96
C LEU A 491 -39.17 -6.62 4.29
N ASN A 492 -40.37 -7.22 4.12
CA ASN A 492 -41.63 -6.58 4.51
C ASN A 492 -41.65 -6.27 6.02
N ILE A 493 -41.33 -7.28 6.86
CA ILE A 493 -41.26 -7.11 8.32
C ILE A 493 -40.24 -6.03 8.69
N THR A 494 -39.08 -6.07 8.06
CA THR A 494 -37.99 -5.12 8.34
C THR A 494 -38.39 -3.69 7.95
N ASN A 495 -39.06 -3.52 6.80
CA ASN A 495 -39.54 -2.22 6.36
C ASN A 495 -40.58 -1.63 7.32
N GLU A 496 -41.54 -2.43 7.78
CA GLU A 496 -42.52 -1.99 8.79
C GLU A 496 -41.80 -1.52 10.07
N GLN A 497 -40.85 -2.31 10.56
CA GLN A 497 -40.07 -1.95 11.75
C GLN A 497 -39.25 -0.67 11.57
N ILE A 498 -38.56 -0.53 10.44
CA ILE A 498 -37.71 0.63 10.18
C ILE A 498 -38.54 1.91 10.03
N VAL A 499 -39.71 1.84 9.39
CA VAL A 499 -40.63 2.98 9.27
C VAL A 499 -41.06 3.44 10.66
N GLU A 500 -41.50 2.51 11.52
CA GLU A 500 -41.88 2.81 12.90
C GLU A 500 -40.72 3.43 13.71
N LEU A 501 -39.52 2.84 13.63
CA LEU A 501 -38.33 3.35 14.32
C LEU A 501 -37.97 4.76 13.87
N ASN A 502 -38.06 5.04 12.57
CA ASN A 502 -37.79 6.37 12.03
C ASN A 502 -38.82 7.41 12.45
N GLU A 503 -40.11 7.04 12.48
CA GLU A 503 -41.17 7.91 12.99
C GLU A 503 -40.91 8.30 14.46
N ASN A 504 -40.25 7.41 15.22
CA ASN A 504 -39.87 7.62 16.61
C ASN A 504 -38.45 8.18 16.83
N ASN A 505 -37.66 8.43 15.76
CA ASN A 505 -36.24 8.77 15.83
C ASN A 505 -35.38 7.78 16.65
N GLU A 506 -35.70 6.49 16.58
CA GLU A 506 -34.96 5.42 17.24
C GLU A 506 -33.88 4.83 16.31
N LEU A 507 -32.81 4.29 16.91
CA LEU A 507 -31.76 3.60 16.17
C LEU A 507 -32.26 2.22 15.71
N ILE A 508 -31.89 1.82 14.49
CA ILE A 508 -32.25 0.51 13.96
C ILE A 508 -31.51 -0.58 14.75
N PRO A 509 -32.25 -1.56 15.30
CA PRO A 509 -31.64 -2.67 16.01
C PRO A 509 -30.66 -3.44 15.12
N THR A 510 -29.56 -3.88 15.71
CA THR A 510 -28.52 -4.62 15.02
C THR A 510 -29.02 -5.95 14.43
N GLN A 511 -30.00 -6.60 15.08
CA GLN A 511 -30.64 -7.80 14.56
C GLN A 511 -31.38 -7.53 13.24
N THR A 512 -32.06 -6.38 13.17
CA THR A 512 -32.72 -5.92 11.95
C THR A 512 -31.69 -5.68 10.85
N ILE A 513 -30.56 -5.01 11.15
CA ILE A 513 -29.45 -4.83 10.18
C ILE A 513 -28.90 -6.20 9.71
N GLY A 514 -28.69 -7.13 10.64
CA GLY A 514 -28.25 -8.49 10.33
C GLY A 514 -29.19 -9.23 9.39
N LEU A 515 -30.50 -9.07 9.59
CA LEU A 515 -31.54 -9.68 8.74
C LEU A 515 -31.50 -9.09 7.32
N ILE A 516 -31.35 -7.77 7.20
CA ILE A 516 -31.21 -7.07 5.91
C ILE A 516 -29.96 -7.57 5.18
N ASN A 517 -28.82 -7.57 5.86
CA ASN A 517 -27.56 -8.04 5.30
C ASN A 517 -27.69 -9.49 4.83
N SER A 518 -28.30 -10.36 5.63
CA SER A 518 -28.55 -11.76 5.27
C SER A 518 -29.41 -11.90 4.01
N CYS A 519 -30.49 -11.10 3.89
CA CYS A 519 -31.30 -11.04 2.68
C CYS A 519 -30.48 -10.62 1.46
N CYS A 520 -29.64 -9.58 1.59
CA CYS A 520 -28.82 -9.09 0.48
C CYS A 520 -27.71 -10.06 0.08
N VAL A 521 -27.00 -10.68 1.02
CA VAL A 521 -26.05 -11.78 0.74
C VAL A 521 -26.73 -12.88 -0.04
N SER A 522 -27.94 -13.26 0.39
CA SER A 522 -28.72 -14.30 -0.28
C SER A 522 -29.05 -13.94 -1.72
N LEU A 523 -29.48 -12.68 -1.96
CA LEU A 523 -29.79 -12.19 -3.30
C LEU A 523 -28.58 -12.19 -4.22
N VAL A 524 -27.42 -11.71 -3.74
CA VAL A 524 -26.16 -11.74 -4.49
C VAL A 524 -25.81 -13.20 -4.83
N SER A 525 -25.78 -14.06 -3.81
CA SER A 525 -25.39 -15.46 -3.97
C SER A 525 -26.25 -16.19 -5.01
N VAL A 526 -27.57 -16.01 -5.02
CA VAL A 526 -28.43 -16.68 -6.01
C VAL A 526 -28.39 -16.01 -7.40
N SER A 527 -28.13 -14.71 -7.47
CA SER A 527 -28.07 -13.98 -8.75
C SER A 527 -26.78 -14.28 -9.51
N ASP A 528 -25.67 -14.50 -8.81
CA ASP A 528 -24.36 -14.85 -9.39
C ASP A 528 -24.36 -16.22 -10.08
N HIS A 529 -25.36 -17.06 -9.81
CA HIS A 529 -25.43 -18.40 -10.38
C HIS A 529 -25.85 -18.43 -11.85
N ASN A 530 -26.93 -17.72 -12.23
CA ASN A 530 -27.40 -17.63 -13.61
C ASN A 530 -28.34 -16.43 -13.85
N GLU A 531 -28.42 -15.99 -15.11
CA GLU A 531 -29.25 -14.85 -15.52
C GLU A 531 -30.76 -15.05 -15.25
N GLU A 532 -31.25 -16.29 -15.37
CA GLU A 532 -32.65 -16.60 -15.11
C GLU A 532 -33.06 -16.34 -13.65
N SER A 533 -32.16 -16.59 -12.69
CA SER A 533 -32.38 -16.35 -11.26
C SER A 533 -32.50 -14.85 -10.98
N ALA A 534 -31.65 -14.04 -11.62
CA ALA A 534 -31.74 -12.58 -11.55
C ALA A 534 -33.06 -12.08 -12.16
N ILE A 535 -33.47 -12.58 -13.33
CA ILE A 535 -34.77 -12.23 -13.95
C ILE A 535 -35.94 -12.59 -13.04
N GLU A 536 -35.89 -13.76 -12.39
CA GLU A 536 -36.94 -14.18 -11.48
C GLU A 536 -37.04 -13.26 -10.27
N ILE A 537 -35.90 -12.86 -9.66
CA ILE A 537 -35.87 -11.85 -8.58
C ILE A 537 -36.48 -10.54 -9.05
N ILE A 538 -36.17 -10.07 -10.26
CA ILE A 538 -36.68 -8.81 -10.79
C ILE A 538 -38.21 -8.81 -10.94
N LYS A 539 -38.80 -9.95 -11.31
CA LYS A 539 -40.25 -10.09 -11.44
C LYS A 539 -40.99 -10.08 -10.10
N THR A 540 -40.27 -10.12 -8.99
CA THR A 540 -40.85 -10.13 -7.64
C THR A 540 -41.00 -8.71 -7.08
N GLY A 541 -41.62 -8.60 -5.90
CA GLY A 541 -41.67 -7.35 -5.14
C GLY A 541 -40.38 -6.98 -4.39
N ILE A 542 -39.30 -7.77 -4.49
CA ILE A 542 -38.09 -7.60 -3.66
C ILE A 542 -37.46 -6.23 -3.86
N LEU A 543 -37.39 -5.76 -5.11
CA LEU A 543 -36.80 -4.46 -5.45
C LEU A 543 -37.57 -3.30 -4.83
N THR A 544 -38.90 -3.37 -4.85
CA THR A 544 -39.77 -2.40 -4.20
C THR A 544 -39.51 -2.37 -2.70
N GLN A 545 -39.33 -3.53 -2.08
CA GLN A 545 -39.02 -3.60 -0.65
C GLN A 545 -37.63 -3.07 -0.32
N LEU A 546 -36.60 -3.39 -1.11
CA LEU A 546 -35.26 -2.81 -0.94
C LEU A 546 -35.28 -1.29 -1.13
N GLN A 547 -36.09 -0.78 -2.06
CA GLN A 547 -36.25 0.66 -2.26
C GLN A 547 -36.83 1.35 -1.03
N ILE A 548 -37.87 0.78 -0.40
CA ILE A 548 -38.45 1.32 0.84
C ILE A 548 -37.37 1.33 1.93
N LEU A 549 -36.65 0.23 2.10
CA LEU A 549 -35.56 0.11 3.06
C LEU A 549 -34.52 1.22 2.88
N LEU A 550 -34.04 1.42 1.66
CA LEU A 550 -33.03 2.42 1.32
C LEU A 550 -33.50 3.87 1.50
N GLN A 551 -34.81 4.12 1.53
CA GLN A 551 -35.36 5.45 1.85
C GLN A 551 -35.28 5.78 3.34
N HIS A 552 -35.13 4.76 4.17
CA HIS A 552 -35.33 4.86 5.60
C HIS A 552 -34.09 4.51 6.42
N VAL A 553 -33.18 3.67 5.92
CA VAL A 553 -31.96 3.33 6.66
C VAL A 553 -30.85 4.35 6.37
N PRO A 554 -30.14 4.89 7.38
CA PRO A 554 -28.99 5.75 7.16
C PRO A 554 -27.91 5.03 6.37
N LEU A 555 -27.40 5.64 5.29
CA LEU A 555 -26.39 5.01 4.42
C LEU A 555 -25.14 4.50 5.18
N GLU A 556 -24.79 5.15 6.29
CA GLU A 556 -23.68 4.77 7.17
C GLU A 556 -23.90 3.43 7.90
N GLN A 557 -25.16 3.03 8.13
CA GLN A 557 -25.52 1.76 8.77
C GLN A 557 -25.69 0.63 7.77
N ILE A 558 -25.74 0.96 6.47
CA ILE A 558 -25.90 0.01 5.39
C ILE A 558 -24.52 -0.38 4.85
N GLY A 559 -23.82 -1.29 5.55
CA GLY A 559 -22.68 -2.01 4.96
C GLY A 559 -23.06 -2.67 3.62
N THR A 560 -24.35 -3.00 3.50
CA THR A 560 -25.07 -3.46 2.31
C THR A 560 -24.94 -2.56 1.06
N VAL A 561 -24.59 -1.26 1.17
CA VAL A 561 -24.32 -0.43 -0.02
C VAL A 561 -23.13 -0.99 -0.79
N GLN A 562 -22.12 -1.53 -0.10
CA GLN A 562 -21.01 -2.22 -0.77
C GLN A 562 -21.45 -3.54 -1.42
N MET A 563 -22.39 -4.28 -0.85
CA MET A 563 -22.97 -5.47 -1.48
C MET A 563 -23.86 -5.15 -2.68
N LEU A 564 -24.68 -4.09 -2.59
CA LEU A 564 -25.38 -3.53 -3.75
C LEU A 564 -24.37 -3.04 -4.79
N ILE A 565 -23.19 -2.56 -4.35
CA ILE A 565 -22.05 -2.25 -5.22
C ILE A 565 -21.45 -3.46 -5.92
N ARG A 566 -21.31 -4.59 -5.25
CA ARG A 566 -20.90 -5.84 -5.90
C ARG A 566 -21.94 -6.32 -6.92
N PHE A 567 -23.22 -6.07 -6.68
CA PHE A 567 -24.28 -6.23 -7.68
C PHE A 567 -24.02 -5.35 -8.93
N PHE A 568 -23.35 -4.18 -8.81
CA PHE A 568 -22.97 -3.30 -9.94
C PHE A 568 -21.76 -3.82 -10.76
N GLU A 569 -20.87 -4.62 -10.17
CA GLU A 569 -19.63 -5.11 -10.81
C GLU A 569 -19.83 -6.40 -11.63
N HIS A 570 -21.02 -7.00 -11.58
CA HIS A 570 -21.32 -8.23 -12.30
C HIS A 570 -21.35 -8.00 -13.82
N PRO A 571 -20.66 -8.81 -14.64
CA PRO A 571 -20.50 -8.59 -16.08
C PRO A 571 -21.78 -8.78 -16.93
N SER A 572 -22.92 -9.13 -16.33
CA SER A 572 -24.19 -9.30 -17.05
C SER A 572 -24.98 -7.99 -17.12
N SER A 573 -25.42 -7.64 -18.34
CA SER A 573 -26.07 -6.35 -18.62
C SER A 573 -27.42 -6.15 -17.93
N SER A 574 -28.16 -7.23 -17.65
CA SER A 574 -29.47 -7.22 -16.99
C SER A 574 -29.37 -6.91 -15.49
N VAL A 575 -28.30 -7.38 -14.83
CA VAL A 575 -27.97 -7.08 -13.43
C VAL A 575 -27.44 -5.64 -13.31
N ALA A 576 -26.57 -5.20 -14.23
CA ALA A 576 -26.11 -3.81 -14.28
C ALA A 576 -27.27 -2.80 -14.49
N LEU A 577 -28.27 -3.15 -15.31
CA LEU A 577 -29.46 -2.32 -15.55
C LEU A 577 -30.34 -2.19 -14.29
N LEU A 578 -30.57 -3.29 -13.59
CA LEU A 578 -31.30 -3.34 -12.32
C LEU A 578 -30.68 -2.40 -11.29
N ALA A 579 -29.36 -2.43 -11.28
CA ALA A 579 -28.55 -1.80 -10.28
C ALA A 579 -28.39 -0.28 -10.61
N ALA A 580 -28.31 0.10 -11.89
CA ALA A 580 -28.46 1.49 -12.34
C ALA A 580 -29.84 2.10 -11.98
N LEU A 581 -30.93 1.32 -12.06
CA LEU A 581 -32.27 1.76 -11.66
C LEU A 581 -32.37 2.01 -10.15
N ILE A 582 -31.78 1.14 -9.33
CA ILE A 582 -31.72 1.32 -7.87
C ILE A 582 -30.90 2.56 -7.51
N ILE A 583 -29.72 2.77 -8.11
CA ILE A 583 -28.88 3.97 -7.87
C ILE A 583 -29.62 5.25 -8.27
N CYS A 584 -30.23 5.29 -9.47
CA CYS A 584 -31.01 6.44 -9.90
C CYS A 584 -32.12 6.77 -8.88
N ASN A 585 -32.76 5.76 -8.31
CA ASN A 585 -33.78 5.94 -7.28
C ASN A 585 -33.18 6.36 -5.92
N ILE A 586 -32.04 5.81 -5.49
CA ILE A 586 -31.34 6.21 -4.25
C ILE A 586 -30.89 7.67 -4.35
N ILE A 587 -30.22 8.06 -5.45
CA ILE A 587 -29.78 9.45 -5.69
C ILE A 587 -30.99 10.39 -5.67
N ASN A 588 -32.08 10.02 -6.35
CA ASN A 588 -33.31 10.83 -6.36
C ASN A 588 -33.98 10.92 -4.98
N SER A 589 -33.84 9.90 -4.13
CA SER A 589 -34.40 9.87 -2.77
C SER A 589 -33.52 10.65 -1.77
N GLY A 590 -32.19 10.48 -1.85
CA GLY A 590 -31.22 11.20 -1.03
C GLY A 590 -31.17 12.69 -1.31
N MET A 591 -31.27 13.10 -2.58
CA MET A 591 -31.40 14.53 -2.95
C MET A 591 -32.69 15.17 -2.42
N LYS A 592 -33.78 14.40 -2.27
CA LYS A 592 -35.01 14.88 -1.62
C LYS A 592 -34.86 14.99 -0.10
N TYR A 593 -34.14 14.06 0.54
CA TYR A 593 -33.92 14.11 1.98
C TYR A 593 -33.03 15.31 2.39
N GLN A 594 -31.95 15.57 1.66
CA GLN A 594 -31.09 16.74 1.89
C GLN A 594 -31.80 18.07 1.58
N SER A 595 -32.62 18.14 0.53
CA SER A 595 -33.40 19.37 0.25
C SER A 595 -34.46 19.67 1.31
N THR A 596 -35.00 18.63 1.96
CA THR A 596 -35.98 18.78 3.06
C THR A 596 -35.32 19.23 4.37
N GLN A 597 -34.09 18.76 4.67
CA GLN A 597 -33.33 19.26 5.83
C GLN A 597 -32.76 20.68 5.62
N ILE A 598 -32.29 21.02 4.42
CA ILE A 598 -31.82 22.39 4.10
C ILE A 598 -32.98 23.39 4.18
N GLY A 599 -34.20 22.97 3.81
CA GLY A 599 -35.42 23.80 3.96
C GLY A 599 -35.88 24.06 5.39
N GLN A 600 -35.39 23.30 6.39
CA GLN A 600 -35.70 23.52 7.82
C GLN A 600 -34.67 24.40 8.55
N TYR A 601 -33.47 24.61 7.98
CA TYR A 601 -32.44 25.50 8.56
C TYR A 601 -32.36 26.87 7.87
N SER A 602 -33.04 27.09 6.75
CA SER A 602 -33.11 28.39 6.08
C SER A 602 -34.26 29.25 6.60
N TYR A 603 -34.26 29.59 7.89
CA TYR A 603 -35.08 30.69 8.42
C TYR A 603 -34.45 31.43 9.61
N HIS A 604 -33.13 31.45 9.79
CA HIS A 604 -32.47 32.43 10.68
C HIS A 604 -30.99 32.64 10.34
N SER A 605 -30.71 33.46 9.33
CA SER A 605 -29.52 34.32 9.30
C SER A 605 -29.60 35.30 8.14
N GLY A 606 -30.06 36.53 8.42
CA GLY A 606 -29.87 37.64 7.50
C GLY A 606 -28.42 38.12 7.58
N ILE A 607 -27.61 37.80 6.57
CA ILE A 607 -26.34 38.47 6.31
C ILE A 607 -26.22 38.67 4.80
N ASN A 608 -26.25 39.95 4.40
CA ASN A 608 -25.86 40.42 3.08
C ASN A 608 -24.40 40.07 2.83
N SER A 609 -24.10 39.31 1.78
CA SER A 609 -22.79 39.39 1.13
C SER A 609 -22.93 39.27 -0.38
N THR A 610 -22.56 40.35 -1.04
CA THR A 610 -22.34 40.48 -2.47
C THR A 610 -21.03 39.79 -2.83
N PHE A 611 -21.07 38.83 -3.76
CA PHE A 611 -19.89 38.41 -4.54
C PHE A 611 -20.24 38.39 -6.03
N PRO A 612 -19.34 38.87 -6.91
CA PRO A 612 -19.60 39.02 -8.33
C PRO A 612 -19.32 37.72 -9.09
N GLN A 613 -20.15 37.46 -10.09
CA GLN A 613 -19.93 36.45 -11.12
C GLN A 613 -18.82 36.92 -12.06
N ASN A 614 -17.89 36.04 -12.42
CA ASN A 614 -17.12 36.15 -13.66
C ASN A 614 -16.94 34.78 -14.30
N GLN A 615 -17.46 34.73 -15.54
CA GLN A 615 -17.13 33.95 -16.75
C GLN A 615 -16.54 32.54 -16.63
#